data_AF-G9K6U1-F1
#
_entry.id   AF-G9K6U1-F1
#
_cell.length_a   1.000
_cell.length_b   1.000
_cell.length_c   1.000
_cell.angle_alpha   90.00
_cell.angle_beta   90.00
_cell.angle_gamma   90.00
#
_symmetry.space_group_name_H-M   'P 1'
#
loop_
_entity.id
_entity.type
_entity.pdbx_description
1 polymer ?
#
loop_
_entity_poly.entity_id
_entity_poly.type
_entity_poly.pdbx_seq_one_letter_code
_entity_poly.pdbx_strand_id
1 'polypeptide(L)'
;LKEFPCLGQEGLDKILQVVSDAAGQGVAITGNQTFNNWNWPNAMIFAATVITTIGYGNVAPKTPAGRLFCVFYGLFGVPLCLTWISALGKFFG
;
A
#
# COMPACT_ATOMS: atom_id res chain seq x y z
N LEU A 1 -28.07 -7.01 14.23
CA LEU A 1 -29.21 -6.07 14.41
C LEU A 1 -29.82 -6.10 15.83
N LYS A 2 -29.69 -7.18 16.62
CA LYS A 2 -30.25 -7.23 17.99
C LYS A 2 -29.66 -6.22 18.99
N GLU A 3 -28.47 -5.67 18.71
CA GLU A 3 -27.76 -4.72 19.59
C GLU A 3 -27.99 -3.24 19.23
N PHE A 4 -28.47 -2.97 18.00
CA PHE A 4 -28.74 -1.62 17.51
C PHE A 4 -30.14 -1.56 16.87
N PRO A 5 -31.20 -1.32 17.66
CA PRO A 5 -32.58 -1.30 17.16
C PRO A 5 -32.85 -0.17 16.15
N CYS A 6 -31.99 0.85 16.08
CA CYS A 6 -32.05 1.94 15.11
C CYS A 6 -31.33 1.64 13.78
N LEU A 7 -30.56 0.55 13.70
CA LEU A 7 -29.82 0.18 12.50
C LEU A 7 -30.50 -1.03 11.84
N GLY A 8 -31.12 -0.82 10.68
CA GLY A 8 -31.70 -1.90 9.85
C GLY A 8 -30.66 -2.57 8.93
N GLN A 9 -31.06 -3.65 8.26
CA GLN A 9 -30.19 -4.40 7.33
C GLN A 9 -29.64 -3.50 6.21
N GLU A 10 -30.48 -2.65 5.62
CA GLU A 10 -30.10 -1.70 4.56
C GLU A 10 -29.11 -0.64 5.05
N GLY A 11 -29.28 -0.15 6.29
CA GLY A 11 -28.34 0.79 6.89
C GLY A 11 -26.98 0.15 7.17
N LEU A 12 -26.97 -1.11 7.59
CA LEU A 12 -25.73 -1.86 7.82
C LEU A 12 -24.98 -2.11 6.50
N ASP A 13 -25.68 -2.51 5.45
CA ASP A 13 -25.06 -2.74 4.13
C ASP A 13 -24.46 -1.46 3.57
N LYS A 14 -25.14 -0.31 3.75
CA LYS A 14 -24.63 1.00 3.35
C LYS A 14 -23.37 1.41 4.11
N ILE A 15 -23.34 1.21 5.42
CA ILE A 15 -22.14 1.50 6.24
C ILE A 15 -20.99 0.58 5.81
N LEU A 16 -21.25 -0.71 5.61
CA LEU A 16 -20.26 -1.67 5.19
C LEU A 16 -19.66 -1.30 3.82
N GLN A 17 -20.50 -0.85 2.89
CA GLN A 17 -20.07 -0.38 1.58
C GLN A 17 -19.16 0.85 1.69
N VAL A 18 -19.55 1.87 2.46
CA VAL A 18 -18.73 3.07 2.66
C VAL A 18 -17.39 2.74 3.31
N VAL A 19 -17.39 1.85 4.31
CA VAL A 19 -16.17 1.38 4.97
C VAL A 19 -15.29 0.59 3.99
N SER A 20 -15.87 -0.27 3.16
CA SER A 20 -15.14 -1.03 2.15
C SER A 20 -14.52 -0.11 1.09
N ASP A 21 -15.25 0.89 0.62
CA ASP A 21 -14.77 1.87 -0.36
C ASP A 21 -13.63 2.72 0.22
N ALA A 22 -13.77 3.20 1.46
CA ALA A 22 -12.73 3.96 2.16
C ALA A 22 -11.47 3.11 2.43
N ALA A 23 -11.64 1.85 2.85
CA ALA A 23 -10.53 0.90 2.99
C ALA A 23 -9.82 0.65 1.65
N GLY A 24 -10.59 0.55 0.55
CA GLY A 24 -10.07 0.37 -0.79
C GLY A 24 -9.13 1.49 -1.24
N GLN A 25 -9.34 2.71 -0.74
CA GLN A 25 -8.47 3.87 -0.97
C GLN A 25 -7.20 3.87 -0.10
N GLY A 26 -7.05 2.93 0.84
CA GLY A 26 -5.89 2.83 1.73
C GLY A 26 -6.01 3.69 2.99
N VAL A 27 -7.23 4.05 3.39
CA VAL A 27 -7.52 4.69 4.68
C VAL A 27 -7.72 3.61 5.74
N ALA A 28 -7.10 3.77 6.90
CA ALA A 28 -7.27 2.85 8.02
C ALA A 28 -8.69 2.96 8.60
N ILE A 29 -9.36 1.82 8.82
CA ILE A 29 -10.75 1.76 9.33
C ILE A 29 -10.82 2.00 10.84
N THR A 30 -9.72 1.82 11.56
CA THR A 30 -9.67 1.92 13.03
C THR A 30 -8.71 3.03 13.47
N GLY A 31 -9.25 4.06 14.13
CA GLY A 31 -8.49 5.07 14.89
C GLY A 31 -8.18 6.39 14.18
N ASN A 32 -7.64 7.34 14.95
CA ASN A 32 -7.18 8.67 14.51
C ASN A 32 -5.83 8.58 13.76
N GLN A 33 -5.75 7.75 12.72
CA GLN A 33 -4.48 7.44 12.05
C GLN A 33 -4.11 8.55 11.07
N THR A 34 -3.44 9.58 11.56
CA THR A 34 -2.59 10.50 10.80
C THR A 34 -1.25 9.85 10.42
N PHE A 35 -1.23 8.53 10.19
CA PHE A 35 -0.09 7.91 9.51
C PHE A 35 -0.15 8.34 8.06
N ASN A 36 0.61 9.39 7.74
CA ASN A 36 0.77 9.84 6.37
C ASN A 36 1.53 8.77 5.59
N ASN A 37 0.78 7.80 5.07
CA ASN A 37 1.29 6.67 4.28
C ASN A 37 2.11 7.13 3.07
N TRP A 38 1.94 8.40 2.65
CA TRP A 38 2.68 9.05 1.57
C TRP A 38 3.55 10.22 2.06
N ASN A 39 4.12 10.14 3.28
CA ASN A 39 5.25 10.98 3.65
C ASN A 39 6.54 10.51 2.97
N TRP A 40 7.56 11.36 2.96
CA TRP A 40 8.82 11.05 2.27
C TRP A 40 9.50 9.75 2.77
N PRO A 41 9.63 9.50 4.10
CA PRO A 41 10.20 8.24 4.59
C PRO A 41 9.41 6.99 4.17
N ASN A 42 8.08 7.03 4.27
CA ASN A 42 7.23 5.89 3.90
C ASN A 42 7.26 5.64 2.38
N ALA A 43 7.34 6.70 1.57
CA ALA A 43 7.49 6.58 0.13
C ALA A 43 8.83 5.94 -0.26
N MET A 44 9.92 6.26 0.46
CA MET A 44 11.23 5.62 0.27
C MET A 44 11.20 4.13 0.63
N ILE A 45 10.54 3.77 1.74
CA ILE A 45 10.36 2.36 2.14
C ILE A 45 9.50 1.63 1.10
N PHE A 46 8.40 2.23 0.64
CA PHE A 46 7.59 1.68 -0.46
C PHE A 46 8.47 1.41 -1.70
N ALA A 47 9.25 2.40 -2.14
CA ALA A 47 10.14 2.28 -3.28
C ALA A 47 11.17 1.15 -3.11
N ALA A 48 11.75 1.00 -1.91
CA ALA A 48 12.65 -0.09 -1.59
C ALA A 48 11.95 -1.47 -1.65
N THR A 49 10.74 -1.60 -1.11
CA THR A 49 9.98 -2.86 -1.13
C THR A 49 9.54 -3.28 -2.54
N VAL A 50 9.35 -2.32 -3.45
CA VAL A 50 9.02 -2.59 -4.86
C VAL A 50 10.24 -3.16 -5.59
N ILE A 51 11.41 -2.52 -5.49
CA ILE A 51 12.62 -2.97 -6.22
C ILE A 51 13.23 -4.25 -5.64
N THR A 52 12.99 -4.52 -4.36
CA THR A 52 13.41 -5.77 -3.70
C THR A 52 12.41 -6.91 -3.89
N THR A 53 11.29 -6.67 -4.61
CA THR A 53 10.21 -7.64 -4.84
C THR A 53 9.49 -8.14 -3.58
N ILE A 54 9.68 -7.48 -2.43
CA ILE A 54 9.00 -7.83 -1.16
C ILE A 54 7.50 -7.52 -1.25
N GLY A 55 7.16 -6.29 -1.65
CA GLY A 55 5.78 -5.87 -1.93
C GLY A 55 4.76 -6.12 -0.81
N TYR A 56 4.92 -5.50 0.37
CA TYR A 56 4.01 -5.69 1.52
C TYR A 56 2.51 -5.40 1.25
N GLY A 57 2.19 -4.62 0.21
CA GLY A 57 0.81 -4.34 -0.18
C GLY A 57 0.02 -3.39 0.72
N ASN A 58 0.57 -3.00 1.88
CA ASN A 58 -0.07 -2.07 2.83
C ASN A 58 -0.24 -0.64 2.26
N VAL A 59 0.68 -0.20 1.40
CA VAL A 59 0.62 1.09 0.69
C VAL A 59 0.85 0.81 -0.80
N ALA A 60 -0.05 1.31 -1.65
CA ALA A 60 0.01 1.11 -3.09
C ALA A 60 -0.59 2.30 -3.84
N PRO A 61 -0.06 2.67 -5.02
CA PRO A 61 -0.59 3.77 -5.81
C PRO A 61 -2.01 3.46 -6.29
N LYS A 62 -2.97 4.30 -5.89
CA LYS A 62 -4.37 4.16 -6.29
C LYS A 62 -4.69 4.90 -7.59
N THR A 63 -3.85 5.86 -7.97
CA THR A 63 -4.01 6.63 -9.21
C THR A 63 -3.54 5.84 -10.44
N PRO A 64 -4.20 5.98 -11.60
CA PRO A 64 -3.82 5.26 -12.82
C PRO A 64 -2.40 5.61 -13.28
N ALA A 65 -2.02 6.89 -13.20
CA ALA A 65 -0.66 7.35 -13.52
C ALA A 65 0.38 6.76 -12.55
N GLY A 66 0.10 6.73 -11.25
CA GLY A 66 1.00 6.15 -10.24
C GLY A 66 1.20 4.65 -10.41
N ARG A 67 0.16 3.93 -10.83
CA ARG A 67 0.25 2.50 -11.17
C ARG A 67 1.16 2.27 -12.37
N LEU A 68 0.98 3.06 -13.44
CA LEU A 68 1.83 2.95 -14.64
C LEU A 68 3.29 3.25 -14.30
N PHE A 69 3.55 4.30 -13.52
CA PHE A 69 4.89 4.60 -13.02
C PHE A 69 5.47 3.44 -12.20
N CYS A 70 4.69 2.85 -11.29
CA CYS A 70 5.13 1.72 -10.47
C CYS A 70 5.54 0.50 -11.31
N VAL A 71 4.86 0.24 -12.43
CA VAL A 71 5.21 -0.84 -13.36
C VAL A 71 6.58 -0.60 -13.97
N PHE A 72 6.83 0.59 -14.53
CA PHE A 72 8.14 0.92 -15.10
C PHE A 72 9.24 0.94 -14.04
N TYR A 73 8.94 1.51 -12.87
CA TYR A 73 9.86 1.55 -11.74
C TYR A 73 10.27 0.15 -11.28
N GLY A 74 9.32 -0.80 -11.19
CA GLY A 74 9.63 -2.21 -10.91
C GLY A 74 10.45 -2.87 -12.03
N LEU A 75 10.08 -2.64 -13.30
CA LEU A 75 10.74 -3.26 -14.45
C LEU A 75 12.24 -2.94 -14.53
N PHE A 76 12.62 -1.67 -14.28
CA PHE A 76 14.02 -1.25 -14.30
C PHE A 76 14.71 -1.39 -12.93
N GLY A 77 13.97 -1.18 -11.84
CA GLY A 77 14.51 -1.17 -10.49
C GLY A 77 14.87 -2.56 -9.96
N VAL A 78 14.09 -3.60 -10.30
CA VAL A 78 14.36 -4.97 -9.84
C VAL A 78 15.70 -5.50 -10.39
N PRO A 79 15.99 -5.45 -11.71
CA PRO A 79 17.30 -5.85 -12.23
C PRO A 79 18.45 -5.06 -11.61
N LEU A 80 18.30 -3.74 -11.46
CA LEU A 80 19.33 -2.88 -10.87
C LEU A 80 19.61 -3.28 -9.41
N CYS A 81 18.55 -3.50 -8.61
CA CYS A 81 18.67 -3.92 -7.21
C CYS A 81 19.40 -5.27 -7.09
N LEU A 82 19.07 -6.25 -7.95
CA LEU A 82 19.74 -7.55 -7.98
C LEU A 82 21.24 -7.44 -8.30
N THR A 83 21.62 -6.60 -9.27
CA THR A 83 23.04 -6.36 -9.57
C THR A 83 23.77 -5.71 -8.41
N TRP A 84 23.12 -4.78 -7.70
CA TRP A 84 23.70 -4.10 -6.56
C TRP A 84 23.90 -5.03 -5.36
N ILE A 85 22.90 -5.87 -5.05
CA ILE A 85 23.00 -6.92 -4.03
C ILE A 85 24.14 -7.89 -4.38
N SER A 86 24.26 -8.28 -5.65
CA SER A 86 25.34 -9.16 -6.11
C SER A 86 26.73 -8.54 -5.94
N ALA A 87 26.87 -7.23 -6.20
CA ALA A 87 28.12 -6.50 -6.00
C ALA A 87 28.47 -6.36 -4.51
N LEU A 88 27.47 -6.07 -3.66
CA LEU A 88 27.64 -6.04 -2.20
C LEU A 88 28.09 -7.40 -1.66
N GLY A 89 27.49 -8.49 -2.13
CA GLY A 89 27.89 -9.85 -1.74
C GLY A 89 29.35 -10.16 -2.09
N LYS A 90 29.84 -9.70 -3.24
CA LYS A 90 31.25 -9.84 -3.66
C LYS A 90 32.22 -8.92 -2.92
N PHE A 91 31.74 -7.83 -2.34
CA PHE A 91 32.59 -6.89 -1.60
C PHE A 91 32.81 -7.35 -0.15
N PHE A 92 31.79 -7.95 0.46
CA PHE A 92 31.84 -8.41 1.85
C PHE A 92 32.22 -9.89 2.02
N GLY A 93 32.07 -10.71 0.98
CA GLY A 93 32.49 -12.12 0.95
C GLY A 93 33.74 -12.33 0.14
#